data_AF-A0A1J3DYZ2-F1
#
_entry.id   AF-A0A1J3DYZ2-F1
#
_cell.length_a   1.000
_cell.length_b   1.000
_cell.length_c   1.000
_cell.angle_alpha   90.00
_cell.angle_beta   90.00
_cell.angle_gamma   90.00
#
_symmetry.space_group_name_H-M   'P 1'
#
loop_
_entity.id
_entity.type
_entity.pdbx_description
1 polymer ?
#
loop_
_entity_poly.entity_id
_entity_poly.type
_entity_poly.pdbx_seq_one_letter_code
_entity_poly.pdbx_strand_id
1 'polypeptide(L)'
;MSKQPESSDSKPKDFSTAILERKKSPNRLVVDEAINDDNSVVSMHPATMEKLQLFRGDTILIKGKKRKDTVCIALADETCEEPKIRMNKVVRSNLRVRLGDVISVHQCPDVKYGKRVHILPVDDTVEGVTGNLFDAYLK
;
A
#
# COMPACT_ATOMS: atom_id res chain seq x y z
N MET A 1 48.53 -24.27 2.94
CA MET A 1 47.60 -23.29 3.54
C MET A 1 48.10 -21.91 3.18
N SER A 2 47.43 -21.23 2.26
CA SER A 2 47.79 -19.87 1.84
C SER A 2 46.49 -19.08 1.76
N LYS A 3 46.18 -18.36 2.85
CA LYS A 3 45.07 -17.41 2.91
C LYS A 3 45.49 -16.13 2.18
N GLN A 4 44.87 -15.83 1.05
CA GLN A 4 44.84 -14.47 0.51
C GLN A 4 43.87 -13.63 1.37
N PRO A 5 44.18 -12.36 1.69
CA PRO A 5 43.22 -11.46 2.32
C PRO A 5 42.26 -10.92 1.25
N GLU A 6 40.96 -11.14 1.44
CA GLU A 6 39.92 -10.47 0.67
C GLU A 6 40.03 -8.96 0.89
N SER A 7 40.25 -8.23 -0.21
CA SER A 7 40.25 -6.78 -0.23
C SER A 7 38.85 -6.27 0.13
N SER A 8 38.75 -5.58 1.26
CA SER A 8 37.58 -4.75 1.58
C SER A 8 37.47 -3.62 0.55
N ASP A 9 36.61 -3.80 -0.45
CA ASP A 9 36.25 -2.76 -1.44
C ASP A 9 35.37 -1.70 -0.76
N SER A 10 35.99 -0.87 0.09
CA SER A 10 35.34 0.27 0.74
C SER A 10 35.27 1.43 -0.24
N LYS A 11 34.32 1.37 -1.18
CA LYS A 11 34.00 2.51 -2.05
C LYS A 11 33.59 3.71 -1.17
N PRO A 12 34.04 4.93 -1.50
CA PRO A 12 33.66 6.14 -0.76
C PRO A 12 32.14 6.31 -0.84
N LYS A 13 31.48 6.35 0.33
CA LYS A 13 30.04 6.61 0.41
C LYS A 13 29.78 8.05 0.02
N ASP A 14 29.07 8.26 -1.08
CA ASP A 14 28.65 9.58 -1.52
C ASP A 14 27.50 10.07 -0.62
N PHE A 15 27.84 10.85 0.40
CA PHE A 15 26.88 11.42 1.34
C PHE A 15 25.93 12.42 0.70
N SER A 16 26.24 12.93 -0.50
CA SER A 16 25.41 13.88 -1.24
C SER A 16 24.06 13.27 -1.66
N THR A 17 24.01 11.93 -1.82
CA THR A 17 22.80 11.20 -2.23
C THR A 17 22.20 10.32 -1.13
N ALA A 18 22.76 10.34 0.09
CA ALA A 18 22.31 9.50 1.21
C ALA A 18 20.83 9.70 1.60
N ILE A 19 20.23 10.87 1.29
CA ILE A 19 18.80 11.13 1.48
C ILE A 19 17.94 10.40 0.42
N LEU A 20 18.45 10.24 -0.79
CA LEU A 20 17.78 9.55 -1.90
C LEU A 20 17.90 8.02 -1.79
N GLU A 21 18.91 7.54 -1.06
CA GLU A 21 19.06 6.11 -0.80
C GLU A 21 17.82 5.57 -0.09
N ARG A 22 17.31 4.46 -0.64
CA ARG A 22 16.10 3.82 -0.12
C ARG A 22 16.42 3.28 1.28
N LYS A 23 15.94 3.97 2.31
CA LYS A 23 15.95 3.43 3.68
C LYS A 23 15.26 2.07 3.69
N LYS A 24 16.02 1.01 3.98
CA LYS A 24 15.51 -0.34 4.23
C LYS A 24 14.73 -0.27 5.54
N SER A 25 13.41 -0.18 5.43
CA SER A 25 12.50 -0.23 6.57
C SER A 25 11.50 -1.34 6.31
N PRO A 26 11.14 -2.15 7.32
CA PRO A 26 10.27 -3.30 7.14
C PRO A 26 8.89 -2.91 6.61
N ASN A 27 8.46 -1.69 6.90
CA ASN A 27 7.16 -1.15 6.53
C ASN A 27 7.06 -0.68 5.08
N ARG A 28 8.15 -0.77 4.30
CA ARG A 28 8.18 -0.33 2.91
C ARG A 28 8.00 -1.51 1.97
N LEU A 29 6.83 -1.55 1.32
CA LEU A 29 6.44 -2.62 0.41
C LEU A 29 6.34 -2.09 -1.02
N VAL A 30 6.61 -2.98 -1.98
CA VAL A 30 6.53 -2.71 -3.41
C VAL A 30 5.12 -3.01 -3.90
N VAL A 31 4.52 -2.07 -4.61
CA VAL A 31 3.16 -2.20 -5.14
C VAL A 31 3.13 -3.23 -6.27
N ASP A 32 2.22 -4.19 -6.15
CA ASP A 32 1.94 -5.23 -7.12
C ASP A 32 0.44 -5.29 -7.48
N GLU A 33 0.13 -6.01 -8.55
CA GLU A 33 -1.25 -6.15 -9.03
C GLU A 33 -2.08 -7.08 -8.13
N ALA A 34 -3.30 -6.65 -7.82
CA ALA A 34 -4.24 -7.45 -7.04
C ALA A 34 -4.96 -8.48 -7.90
N ILE A 35 -5.25 -9.63 -7.28
CA ILE A 35 -6.11 -10.67 -7.86
C ILE A 35 -7.59 -10.34 -7.57
N ASN A 36 -7.86 -9.70 -6.44
CA ASN A 36 -9.20 -9.27 -6.04
C ASN A 36 -9.44 -7.80 -6.43
N ASP A 37 -10.67 -7.47 -6.83
CA ASP A 37 -11.07 -6.11 -7.23
C ASP A 37 -11.81 -5.33 -6.11
N ASP A 38 -11.73 -5.81 -4.88
CA ASP A 38 -12.25 -5.07 -3.72
C ASP A 38 -11.41 -3.80 -3.45
N ASN A 39 -12.09 -2.65 -3.44
CA ASN A 39 -11.51 -1.32 -3.24
C ASN A 39 -11.01 -1.03 -1.81
N SER A 40 -11.35 -1.89 -0.85
CA SER A 40 -11.03 -1.71 0.56
C SER A 40 -9.97 -2.68 1.06
N VAL A 41 -9.52 -3.62 0.22
CA VAL A 41 -8.69 -4.75 0.63
C VAL A 41 -7.31 -4.67 -0.02
N VAL A 42 -6.29 -4.99 0.75
CA VAL A 42 -4.93 -5.23 0.24
C VAL A 42 -4.41 -6.56 0.75
N SER A 43 -3.64 -7.25 -0.09
CA SER A 43 -3.08 -8.55 0.25
C SER A 43 -1.57 -8.46 0.42
N MET A 44 -1.05 -9.18 1.41
CA MET A 44 0.39 -9.29 1.67
C MET A 44 0.73 -10.69 2.18
N HIS A 45 1.99 -11.06 2.06
CA HIS A 45 2.46 -12.37 2.52
C HIS A 45 2.31 -12.50 4.06
N PRO A 46 1.88 -13.66 4.60
CA PRO A 46 1.73 -13.87 6.03
C PRO A 46 2.98 -13.53 6.85
N ALA A 47 4.17 -13.88 6.35
CA ALA A 47 5.44 -13.55 7.01
C ALA A 47 5.70 -12.04 7.09
N THR A 48 5.21 -11.27 6.12
CA THR A 48 5.29 -9.80 6.13
C THR A 48 4.30 -9.20 7.11
N MET A 49 3.09 -9.79 7.22
CA MET A 49 2.12 -9.40 8.26
C MET A 49 2.70 -9.59 9.66
N GLU A 50 3.32 -10.75 9.92
CA GLU A 50 3.94 -11.06 11.21
C GLU A 50 5.08 -10.09 11.56
N LYS A 51 5.96 -9.79 10.60
CA LYS A 51 7.03 -8.79 10.77
C LYS A 51 6.49 -7.40 11.11
N LEU A 52 5.33 -7.05 10.58
CA LEU A 52 4.65 -5.77 10.83
C LEU A 52 3.69 -5.81 12.01
N GLN A 53 3.56 -6.96 12.69
CA GLN A 53 2.62 -7.21 13.78
C GLN A 53 1.16 -6.93 13.38
N LEU A 54 0.82 -7.23 12.14
CA LEU A 54 -0.53 -7.11 11.58
C LEU A 54 -1.21 -8.48 11.63
N PHE A 55 -2.49 -8.48 12.00
CA PHE A 55 -3.34 -9.65 11.90
C PHE A 55 -4.26 -9.57 10.68
N ARG A 56 -4.78 -10.73 10.27
CA ARG A 56 -5.78 -10.79 9.19
C ARG A 56 -7.02 -10.00 9.60
N GLY A 57 -7.40 -9.03 8.76
CA GLY A 57 -8.55 -8.17 9.02
C GLY A 57 -8.19 -6.84 9.71
N ASP A 58 -6.92 -6.63 10.06
CA ASP A 58 -6.49 -5.36 10.63
C ASP A 58 -6.67 -4.21 9.65
N THR A 59 -7.04 -3.05 10.20
CA THR A 59 -7.10 -1.80 9.44
C THR A 59 -5.73 -1.15 9.41
N ILE A 60 -5.27 -0.83 8.21
CA ILE A 60 -3.94 -0.28 7.96
C ILE A 60 -4.01 1.07 7.24
N LEU A 61 -3.12 1.98 7.62
CA LEU A 61 -2.88 3.24 6.95
C LEU A 61 -1.72 3.06 5.97
N ILE A 62 -2.02 3.30 4.69
CA ILE A 62 -1.06 3.25 3.60
C ILE A 62 -0.69 4.66 3.20
N LYS A 63 0.60 4.97 3.23
CA LYS A 63 1.16 6.26 2.80
C LYS A 63 1.77 6.13 1.41
N GLY A 64 1.21 6.89 0.48
CA GLY A 64 1.60 6.93 -0.92
C GLY A 64 2.49 8.12 -1.26
N LYS A 65 2.43 8.57 -2.51
CA LYS A 65 3.16 9.74 -3.01
C LYS A 65 2.32 11.00 -2.85
N LYS A 66 2.95 12.18 -2.95
CA LYS A 66 2.27 13.50 -2.90
C LYS A 66 1.39 13.68 -1.65
N ARG A 67 1.79 13.12 -0.51
CA ARG A 67 1.05 13.15 0.77
C ARG A 67 -0.38 12.61 0.65
N LYS A 68 -0.57 11.61 -0.21
CA LYS A 68 -1.84 10.89 -0.34
C LYS A 68 -1.76 9.61 0.46
N ASP A 69 -2.73 9.48 1.36
CA ASP A 69 -2.85 8.35 2.28
C ASP A 69 -4.22 7.71 2.08
N THR A 70 -4.29 6.39 2.25
CA THR A 70 -5.52 5.59 2.10
C THR A 70 -5.57 4.57 3.24
N VAL A 71 -6.77 4.27 3.72
CA VAL A 71 -7.01 3.22 4.70
C VAL A 71 -7.56 1.98 4.00
N CYS A 72 -7.00 0.81 4.31
CA CYS A 72 -7.42 -0.47 3.76
C CYS A 72 -7.41 -1.57 4.84
N ILE A 73 -8.05 -2.70 4.56
CA ILE A 73 -8.03 -3.91 5.37
C ILE A 73 -6.94 -4.84 4.83
N ALA A 74 -6.08 -5.36 5.71
CA ALA A 74 -5.01 -6.28 5.35
C ALA A 74 -5.49 -7.74 5.36
N LEU A 75 -5.29 -8.45 4.26
CA LEU A 75 -5.52 -9.89 4.16
C LEU A 75 -4.21 -10.63 3.87
N ALA A 76 -4.14 -11.85 4.41
CA ALA A 76 -3.02 -12.77 4.18
C ALA A 76 -3.19 -13.47 2.83
N ASP A 77 -2.13 -13.49 2.02
CA ASP A 77 -2.07 -14.18 0.73
C ASP A 77 -0.68 -14.83 0.55
N GLU A 78 -0.63 -16.16 0.57
CA GLU A 78 0.61 -16.95 0.41
C GLU A 78 1.18 -16.87 -1.01
N THR A 79 0.37 -16.49 -2.00
CA THR A 79 0.83 -16.35 -3.39
C THR A 79 1.52 -15.00 -3.65
N CYS A 80 1.49 -14.09 -2.66
CA CYS A 80 2.13 -12.79 -2.73
C CYS A 80 3.59 -12.90 -2.25
N GLU A 81 4.53 -12.24 -2.93
CA GLU A 81 5.92 -12.22 -2.47
C GLU A 81 6.06 -11.35 -1.20
N GLU A 82 6.98 -11.73 -0.30
CA GLU A 82 7.22 -11.00 0.96
C GLU A 82 7.43 -9.48 0.83
N PRO A 83 8.25 -8.95 -0.11
CA PRO A 83 8.47 -7.51 -0.21
C PRO A 83 7.34 -6.77 -0.94
N LYS A 84 6.29 -7.47 -1.39
CA LYS A 84 5.22 -6.91 -2.21
C LYS A 84 3.93 -6.71 -1.41
N ILE A 85 3.10 -5.82 -1.92
CA ILE A 85 1.74 -5.59 -1.47
C ILE A 85 0.83 -5.49 -2.69
N ARG A 86 -0.23 -6.29 -2.69
CA ARG A 86 -1.21 -6.32 -3.78
C ARG A 86 -2.36 -5.37 -3.46
N MET A 87 -2.64 -4.49 -4.40
CA MET A 87 -3.73 -3.53 -4.30
C MET A 87 -4.31 -3.23 -5.68
N ASN A 88 -5.61 -2.98 -5.76
CA ASN A 88 -6.30 -2.76 -7.02
C ASN A 88 -6.02 -1.37 -7.62
N LYS A 89 -6.57 -1.11 -8.81
CA LYS A 89 -6.34 0.17 -9.52
C LYS A 89 -6.85 1.39 -8.75
N VAL A 90 -7.97 1.26 -8.03
CA VAL A 90 -8.59 2.35 -7.27
C VAL A 90 -7.69 2.78 -6.11
N VAL A 91 -7.19 1.82 -5.31
CA VAL A 91 -6.28 2.10 -4.19
C VAL A 91 -4.99 2.77 -4.70
N ARG A 92 -4.42 2.29 -5.81
CA ARG A 92 -3.23 2.91 -6.43
C ARG A 92 -3.48 4.34 -6.90
N SER A 93 -4.65 4.60 -7.50
CA SER A 93 -5.05 5.93 -7.95
C SER A 93 -5.15 6.90 -6.79
N ASN A 94 -5.78 6.48 -5.69
CA ASN A 94 -5.92 7.27 -4.47
C ASN A 94 -4.55 7.66 -3.89
N LEU A 95 -3.60 6.71 -3.87
CA LEU A 95 -2.23 6.89 -3.35
C LEU A 95 -1.27 7.59 -4.35
N ARG A 96 -1.69 7.81 -5.60
CA ARG A 96 -0.88 8.35 -6.70
C ARG A 96 0.40 7.53 -6.98
N VAL A 97 0.27 6.21 -6.97
CA VAL A 97 1.36 5.25 -7.20
C VAL A 97 1.10 4.38 -8.44
N ARG A 98 2.17 3.79 -8.98
CA ARG A 98 2.14 2.80 -10.07
C ARG A 98 2.67 1.45 -9.58
N LEU A 99 2.51 0.40 -10.40
CA LEU A 99 3.14 -0.89 -10.13
C LEU A 99 4.67 -0.72 -10.01
N GLY A 100 5.29 -1.41 -9.04
CA GLY A 100 6.72 -1.29 -8.75
C GLY A 100 7.11 -0.08 -7.89
N ASP A 101 6.19 0.86 -7.61
CA ASP A 101 6.45 1.93 -6.65
C ASP A 101 6.52 1.37 -5.23
N VAL A 102 7.20 2.10 -4.34
CA VAL A 102 7.31 1.74 -2.92
C VAL A 102 6.38 2.62 -2.09
N ILE A 103 5.57 1.99 -1.26
CA ILE A 103 4.66 2.62 -0.30
C ILE A 103 5.10 2.32 1.14
N SER A 104 4.53 3.01 2.13
CA SER A 104 4.74 2.70 3.55
C SER A 104 3.44 2.26 4.21
N VAL A 105 3.48 1.21 5.01
CA VAL A 105 2.32 0.63 5.72
C VAL A 105 2.46 0.84 7.22
N HIS A 106 1.36 1.23 7.87
CA HIS A 106 1.28 1.43 9.31
C HIS A 106 -0.04 0.87 9.83
N GLN A 107 -0.06 0.34 11.05
CA GLN A 107 -1.30 -0.05 11.71
C GLN A 107 -2.16 1.18 12.00
N CYS A 108 -3.49 1.05 11.85
CA CYS A 108 -4.45 2.11 12.15
C CYS A 108 -5.60 1.54 13.00
N PRO A 109 -5.37 1.29 14.31
CA PRO A 109 -6.39 0.72 15.18
C PRO A 109 -7.51 1.71 15.54
N ASP A 110 -7.25 3.02 15.43
CA ASP A 110 -8.15 4.09 15.88
C ASP A 110 -9.25 4.46 14.87
N VAL A 111 -9.62 3.55 13.96
CA VAL A 111 -10.67 3.81 12.97
C VAL A 111 -12.03 3.75 13.63
N LYS A 112 -12.63 4.93 13.82
CA LYS A 112 -13.95 5.09 14.42
C LYS A 112 -15.06 4.97 13.37
N TYR A 113 -16.22 4.48 13.79
CA TYR A 113 -17.42 4.52 12.96
C TYR A 113 -17.80 5.97 12.60
N GLY A 114 -17.93 6.22 11.30
CA GLY A 114 -18.43 7.49 10.78
C GLY A 114 -19.91 7.64 11.08
N LYS A 115 -20.33 8.82 11.58
CA LYS A 115 -21.76 9.12 11.81
C LYS A 115 -22.49 9.48 10.52
N ARG A 116 -21.82 10.17 9.62
CA ARG A 116 -22.33 10.66 8.32
C ARG A 116 -21.16 10.75 7.35
N VAL A 117 -21.41 10.44 6.08
CA VAL A 117 -20.47 10.63 4.97
C VAL A 117 -21.15 11.43 3.88
N HIS A 118 -20.38 12.25 3.16
CA HIS A 118 -20.86 13.00 2.01
C HIS A 118 -20.11 12.50 0.78
N ILE A 119 -20.86 11.96 -0.18
CA ILE A 119 -20.34 11.32 -1.38
C ILE A 119 -21.02 12.00 -2.56
N LEU A 120 -20.22 12.46 -3.52
CA LEU A 120 -20.69 13.04 -4.77
C LEU A 120 -20.16 12.17 -5.93
N PRO A 121 -20.97 11.88 -6.94
CA PRO A 121 -20.48 11.25 -8.15
C PRO A 121 -19.55 12.20 -8.91
N VAL A 122 -18.76 11.64 -9.84
CA VAL A 122 -17.95 12.45 -10.76
C VAL A 122 -18.80 12.79 -11.98
N ASP A 123 -18.74 14.03 -12.43
CA ASP A 123 -19.59 14.58 -13.50
C ASP A 123 -19.60 13.70 -14.77
N ASP A 124 -18.46 13.17 -15.18
CA ASP A 124 -18.29 12.32 -16.36
C ASP A 124 -18.86 10.90 -16.19
N THR A 125 -19.11 10.45 -14.96
CA THR A 125 -19.65 9.11 -14.65
C THR A 125 -21.18 9.07 -14.55
N VAL A 126 -21.84 10.22 -14.55
CA VAL A 126 -23.31 10.32 -14.38
C VAL A 126 -24.05 10.77 -15.64
N GLU A 127 -23.34 10.99 -16.74
CA GLU A 127 -23.95 11.30 -18.02
C GLU A 127 -24.88 10.15 -18.46
N GLY A 128 -26.17 10.45 -18.62
CA GLY A 128 -27.19 9.48 -19.03
C GLY A 128 -27.77 8.61 -17.90
N VAL A 129 -27.33 8.79 -16.65
CA VAL A 129 -27.94 8.09 -15.51
C VAL A 129 -29.15 8.87 -15.01
N THR A 130 -30.34 8.25 -15.08
CA THR A 130 -31.59 8.82 -14.57
C THR A 130 -32.04 8.10 -13.31
N GLY A 131 -32.47 8.84 -12.28
CA GLY A 131 -33.00 8.29 -11.03
C GLY A 131 -32.15 8.64 -9.80
N ASN A 132 -32.48 8.03 -8.66
CA ASN A 132 -31.77 8.27 -7.40
C ASN A 132 -30.52 7.38 -7.29
N LEU A 133 -29.34 7.96 -7.53
CA LEU A 133 -28.04 7.30 -7.39
C LEU A 133 -27.81 6.71 -5.99
N PHE A 134 -28.37 7.35 -4.95
CA PHE A 134 -28.21 6.87 -3.58
C PHE A 134 -28.82 5.49 -3.38
N ASP A 135 -30.07 5.28 -3.83
CA ASP A 135 -30.76 4.00 -3.65
C ASP A 135 -30.12 2.87 -4.47
N ALA A 136 -29.50 3.20 -5.60
CA ALA A 136 -28.88 2.21 -6.48
C ALA A 136 -27.50 1.74 -6.00
N TYR A 137 -26.71 2.61 -5.37
CA TYR A 137 -25.29 2.34 -5.06
C TYR A 137 -24.93 2.36 -3.57
N LEU A 138 -25.76 2.91 -2.70
CA LEU A 138 -25.41 3.16 -1.29
C LEU A 138 -26.42 2.61 -0.26
N LYS A 139 -27.52 1.99 -0.70
CA LYS A 139 -28.57 1.48 0.19
C LYS A 139 -28.26 0.09 0.74
#